data_AF-A0A6N0NUA8-F1
#
_entry.id   AF-A0A6N0NUA8-F1
#
_cell.length_a   1.000
_cell.length_b   1.000
_cell.length_c   1.000
_cell.angle_alpha   90.00
_cell.angle_beta   90.00
_cell.angle_gamma   90.00
#
_symmetry.space_group_name_H-M   'P 1'
#
loop_
_entity.id
_entity.type
_entity.pdbx_description
1 polymer ?
#
loop_
_entity_poly.entity_id
_entity_poly.type
_entity_poly.pdbx_seq_one_letter_code
_entity_poly.pdbx_strand_id
1 'polypeptide(L)'
;MNPKILLRTRASLGEGPVWDPKMERLLWVDIEGGKLHITTNVEGEVSDQVLVAPEMVSSIGLTESSFLVSARQSLYRYDGSFKELGSIKDVPQVRFNDGKCGPDGNFWVGTMDLGEKDEIGKLYVFNGRFKVIVDKLIISNGLDWFRDVFYLVDSPKKRVYAFRVKGEELESLGVAVETWDYPGVPDGMTVDLSGNLWIAHYGGGIITKWEPFSRKPILEVKMPVKIVTSLTFGGKDLDKIFVTSSSRAGEELGGSLFVLETDEKGREPHLCKEWI
;
A
#
# COMPACT_ATOMS: atom_id res chain seq x y z
N MET A 1 -9.72 14.06 -13.63
CA MET A 1 -10.09 13.26 -12.44
C MET A 1 -10.25 14.19 -11.26
N ASN A 2 -11.40 14.13 -10.58
CA ASN A 2 -11.71 15.00 -9.44
C ASN A 2 -11.89 14.15 -8.18
N PRO A 3 -11.07 14.32 -7.14
CA PRO A 3 -11.24 13.60 -5.88
C PRO A 3 -12.53 13.98 -5.17
N LYS A 4 -13.29 12.97 -4.75
CA LYS A 4 -14.46 13.11 -3.87
C LYS A 4 -14.12 12.51 -2.51
N ILE A 5 -14.64 13.09 -1.43
CA ILE A 5 -14.51 12.50 -0.10
C ILE A 5 -15.45 11.30 -0.05
N LEU A 6 -14.91 10.11 0.22
CA LEU A 6 -15.71 8.92 0.48
C LEU A 6 -16.08 8.85 1.96
N LEU A 7 -15.09 8.99 2.84
CA LEU A 7 -15.27 8.95 4.28
C LEU A 7 -14.47 10.07 4.92
N ARG A 8 -15.17 10.98 5.60
CA ARG A 8 -14.54 12.02 6.39
C ARG A 8 -14.07 11.43 7.72
N THR A 9 -12.77 11.41 7.93
CA THR A 9 -12.13 10.93 9.17
C THR A 9 -10.85 11.71 9.43
N ARG A 10 -10.18 11.41 10.54
CA ARG A 10 -8.90 12.01 10.96
C ARG A 10 -7.90 10.92 11.30
N ALA A 11 -7.69 9.98 10.37
CA ALA A 11 -6.64 9.00 10.52
C ALA A 11 -5.29 9.72 10.72
N SER A 12 -4.52 9.31 11.72
CA SER A 12 -3.19 9.90 11.95
C SER A 12 -2.30 9.59 10.76
N LEU A 13 -2.28 8.33 10.32
CA LEU A 13 -1.60 7.89 9.12
C LEU A 13 -2.43 6.80 8.43
N GLY A 14 -3.41 7.23 7.63
CA GLY A 14 -4.21 6.33 6.81
C GLY A 14 -3.35 5.66 5.74
N GLU A 15 -3.40 4.36 5.58
CA GLU A 15 -2.49 3.58 4.73
C GLU A 15 -3.08 2.23 4.28
N GLY A 16 -2.32 1.51 3.44
CA GLY A 16 -2.54 0.12 3.07
C GLY A 16 -3.95 -0.21 2.56
N PRO A 17 -4.57 0.59 1.66
CA PRO A 17 -5.89 0.31 1.15
C PRO A 17 -5.89 -0.93 0.26
N VAL A 18 -6.83 -1.84 0.50
CA VAL A 18 -7.06 -3.04 -0.31
C VAL A 18 -8.55 -3.21 -0.58
N TRP A 19 -8.93 -3.35 -1.85
CA TRP A 19 -10.30 -3.62 -2.25
C TRP A 19 -10.58 -5.12 -2.20
N ASP A 20 -11.63 -5.53 -1.48
CA ASP A 20 -12.15 -6.90 -1.45
C ASP A 20 -13.34 -6.98 -2.42
N PRO A 21 -13.15 -7.52 -3.65
CA PRO A 21 -14.22 -7.55 -4.65
C PRO A 21 -15.34 -8.54 -4.30
N LYS A 22 -15.05 -9.57 -3.50
CA LYS A 22 -16.02 -10.60 -3.12
C LYS A 22 -17.05 -10.05 -2.13
N MET A 23 -16.60 -9.17 -1.23
CA MET A 23 -17.45 -8.54 -0.21
C MET A 23 -17.78 -7.07 -0.53
N GLU A 24 -17.34 -6.56 -1.68
CA GLU A 24 -17.50 -5.16 -2.14
C GLU A 24 -17.16 -4.12 -1.06
N ARG A 25 -15.98 -4.26 -0.46
CA ARG A 25 -15.52 -3.41 0.66
C ARG A 25 -14.07 -3.00 0.52
N LEU A 26 -13.73 -1.85 1.09
CA LEU A 26 -12.36 -1.37 1.20
C LEU A 26 -11.85 -1.64 2.61
N LEU A 27 -10.72 -2.34 2.73
CA LEU A 27 -9.97 -2.40 3.97
C LEU A 27 -8.81 -1.41 3.90
N TRP A 28 -8.50 -0.73 5.00
CA TRP A 28 -7.37 0.19 5.11
C TRP A 28 -6.99 0.37 6.58
N VAL A 29 -5.90 1.04 6.88
CA VAL A 29 -5.35 1.11 8.25
C VAL A 29 -5.08 2.54 8.67
N ASP A 30 -5.18 2.84 9.97
CA ASP A 30 -4.56 4.01 10.58
C ASP A 30 -3.38 3.52 11.41
N ILE A 31 -2.17 3.70 10.87
CA ILE A 31 -0.95 3.09 11.41
C ILE A 31 -0.72 3.54 12.84
N GLU A 32 -0.60 4.85 13.05
CA GLU A 32 -0.32 5.41 14.37
C GLU A 32 -1.53 5.36 15.30
N GLY A 33 -2.74 5.33 14.74
CA GLY A 33 -3.97 5.10 15.50
C GLY A 33 -4.14 3.66 15.98
N GLY A 34 -3.38 2.70 15.42
CA GLY A 34 -3.51 1.28 15.75
C GLY A 34 -4.88 0.70 15.34
N LYS A 35 -5.43 1.15 14.21
CA LYS A 35 -6.78 0.79 13.77
C LYS A 35 -6.77 0.17 12.38
N LEU A 36 -7.62 -0.82 12.20
CA LEU A 36 -7.98 -1.37 10.90
C LEU A 36 -9.42 -0.99 10.59
N HIS A 37 -9.64 -0.43 9.41
CA HIS A 37 -10.92 0.05 8.92
C HIS A 37 -11.45 -0.90 7.85
N ILE A 38 -12.75 -1.19 7.91
CA ILE A 38 -13.50 -1.92 6.89
C ILE A 38 -14.63 -1.01 6.45
N THR A 39 -14.43 -0.32 5.34
CA THR A 39 -15.34 0.65 4.79
C THR A 39 -16.16 0.03 3.65
N THR A 40 -17.47 0.15 3.71
CA THR A 40 -18.38 -0.25 2.62
C THR A 40 -19.09 0.98 2.06
N ASN A 41 -19.53 0.89 0.81
CA ASN A 41 -20.40 1.89 0.20
C ASN A 41 -21.52 1.17 -0.56
N VAL A 42 -22.68 1.04 0.09
CA VAL A 42 -23.86 0.36 -0.46
C VAL A 42 -24.85 1.43 -0.90
N GLU A 43 -25.14 1.50 -2.20
CA GLU A 43 -26.11 2.45 -2.77
C GLU A 43 -25.84 3.93 -2.43
N GLY A 44 -24.58 4.29 -2.17
CA GLY A 44 -24.17 5.66 -1.80
C GLY A 44 -24.10 5.89 -0.28
N GLU A 45 -24.54 4.93 0.53
CA GLU A 45 -24.39 4.97 1.98
C GLU A 45 -23.06 4.37 2.40
N VAL A 46 -22.19 5.24 2.93
CA VAL A 46 -20.86 4.84 3.42
C VAL A 46 -20.97 4.43 4.88
N SER A 47 -20.49 3.23 5.20
CA SER A 47 -20.33 2.76 6.58
C SER A 47 -18.89 2.31 6.84
N ASP A 48 -18.42 2.47 8.07
CA ASP A 48 -17.05 2.14 8.45
C ASP A 48 -17.02 1.37 9.76
N GLN A 49 -16.52 0.14 9.71
CA GLN A 49 -16.25 -0.67 10.89
C GLN A 49 -14.78 -0.50 11.27
N VAL A 50 -14.52 -0.19 12.54
CA VAL A 50 -13.17 0.02 13.06
C VAL A 50 -12.81 -1.09 14.04
N LEU A 51 -11.69 -1.75 13.78
CA LEU A 51 -11.09 -2.77 14.64
C LEU A 51 -9.83 -2.20 15.29
N VAL A 52 -9.65 -2.47 16.59
CA VAL A 52 -8.40 -2.15 17.30
C VAL A 52 -7.39 -3.25 16.97
N ALA A 53 -6.25 -2.88 16.39
CA ALA A 53 -5.17 -3.81 16.09
C ALA A 53 -4.32 -4.09 17.34
N PRO A 54 -3.61 -5.24 17.42
CA PRO A 54 -2.75 -5.55 18.56
C PRO A 54 -1.62 -4.53 18.75
N GLU A 55 -1.09 -4.01 17.64
CA GLU A 55 -0.01 -3.04 17.59
C GLU A 55 -0.23 -2.06 16.41
N MET A 56 0.78 -1.24 16.11
CA MET A 56 0.82 -0.31 14.97
C MET A 56 0.72 -1.09 13.65
N VAL A 57 -0.50 -1.23 13.13
CA VAL A 57 -0.84 -1.93 11.89
C VAL A 57 -0.36 -1.14 10.66
N SER A 58 0.14 -1.78 9.61
CA SER A 58 0.71 -1.07 8.45
C SER A 58 0.21 -1.53 7.09
N SER A 59 -0.17 -2.79 6.91
CA SER A 59 -0.65 -3.30 5.63
C SER A 59 -1.55 -4.53 5.79
N ILE A 60 -2.33 -4.83 4.75
CA ILE A 60 -3.34 -5.89 4.74
C ILE A 60 -3.13 -6.78 3.51
N GLY A 61 -3.32 -8.09 3.67
CA GLY A 61 -3.34 -9.06 2.58
C GLY A 61 -4.62 -9.89 2.60
N LEU A 62 -5.41 -9.86 1.55
CA LEU A 62 -6.64 -10.68 1.48
C LEU A 62 -6.32 -12.16 1.36
N THR A 63 -7.17 -13.01 1.91
CA THR A 63 -7.19 -14.46 1.67
C THR A 63 -8.61 -14.87 1.23
N GLU A 64 -8.84 -16.15 0.98
CA GLU A 64 -10.17 -16.65 0.54
C GLU A 64 -11.29 -16.41 1.57
N SER A 65 -10.95 -16.50 2.86
CA SER A 65 -11.91 -16.42 3.97
C SER A 65 -11.54 -15.47 5.12
N SER A 66 -10.31 -14.97 5.14
CA SER A 66 -9.75 -14.10 6.19
C SER A 66 -8.89 -12.98 5.59
N PHE A 67 -8.15 -12.24 6.42
CA PHE A 67 -7.08 -11.38 5.92
C PHE A 67 -5.87 -11.40 6.85
N LEU A 68 -4.70 -11.16 6.25
CA LEU A 68 -3.46 -10.94 6.95
C LEU A 68 -3.28 -9.46 7.28
N VAL A 69 -2.58 -9.20 8.38
CA VAL A 69 -2.31 -7.86 8.90
C VAL A 69 -0.88 -7.80 9.40
N SER A 70 -0.04 -6.95 8.80
CA SER A 70 1.26 -6.63 9.39
C SER A 70 1.06 -5.57 10.47
N ALA A 71 1.61 -5.79 11.66
CA ALA A 71 1.64 -4.79 12.72
C ALA A 71 2.98 -4.83 13.45
N ARG A 72 3.63 -3.66 13.55
CA ARG A 72 5.03 -3.50 14.00
C ARG A 72 5.95 -4.51 13.33
N GLN A 73 6.32 -5.60 14.00
CA GLN A 73 7.27 -6.60 13.49
C GLN A 73 6.65 -7.99 13.35
N SER A 74 5.33 -8.08 13.46
CA SER A 74 4.58 -9.32 13.46
C SER A 74 3.56 -9.33 12.33
N LEU A 75 3.29 -10.52 11.80
CA LEU A 75 2.20 -10.79 10.89
C LEU A 75 1.11 -11.54 11.64
N TYR A 76 -0.13 -11.08 11.49
CA TYR A 76 -1.31 -11.68 12.07
C TYR A 76 -2.25 -12.16 10.97
N ARG A 77 -2.97 -13.25 11.24
CA ARG A 77 -4.21 -13.58 10.55
C ARG A 77 -5.38 -13.02 11.35
N TYR A 78 -6.41 -12.51 10.68
CA TYR A 78 -7.65 -12.08 11.28
C TYR A 78 -8.85 -12.80 10.65
N ASP A 79 -9.55 -13.59 11.46
CA ASP A 79 -10.79 -14.31 11.13
C ASP A 79 -11.91 -14.05 12.17
N GLY A 80 -11.88 -12.86 12.77
CA GLY A 80 -12.70 -12.48 13.93
C GLY A 80 -11.87 -12.23 15.20
N SER A 81 -10.64 -12.73 15.22
CA SER A 81 -9.62 -12.41 16.22
C SER A 81 -8.23 -12.39 15.58
N PHE A 82 -7.28 -11.67 16.19
CA PHE A 82 -5.90 -11.63 15.70
C PHE A 82 -5.11 -12.83 16.22
N LYS A 83 -4.49 -13.58 15.30
CA LYS A 83 -3.57 -14.69 15.61
C LYS A 83 -2.21 -14.43 14.97
N GLU A 84 -1.15 -14.33 15.78
CA GLU A 84 0.22 -14.14 15.28
C GLU A 84 0.66 -15.38 14.48
N LEU A 85 1.16 -15.16 13.26
CA LEU A 85 1.71 -16.19 12.37
C LEU A 85 3.24 -16.23 12.43
N GLY A 86 3.88 -15.10 12.72
CA GLY A 86 5.33 -14.98 12.82
C GLY A 86 5.79 -13.54 12.97
N SER A 87 7.06 -13.35 13.31
CA SER A 87 7.67 -12.03 13.49
C SER A 87 9.16 -11.99 13.16
N ILE A 88 9.70 -10.77 12.97
CA ILE A 88 11.11 -10.51 12.61
C ILE A 88 11.88 -9.81 13.75
N LYS A 89 11.55 -10.12 15.02
CA LYS A 89 11.90 -9.38 16.26
C LYS A 89 13.39 -9.07 16.52
N ASP A 90 14.29 -9.49 15.64
CA ASP A 90 15.74 -9.36 15.79
C ASP A 90 16.28 -7.97 15.40
N VAL A 91 15.45 -7.06 14.87
CA VAL A 91 15.88 -5.72 14.42
C VAL A 91 15.01 -4.63 15.06
N PRO A 92 15.25 -4.21 16.31
CA PRO A 92 14.33 -3.35 17.04
C PRO A 92 14.16 -1.93 16.44
N GLN A 93 15.06 -1.51 15.55
CA GLN A 93 15.03 -0.20 14.88
C GLN A 93 14.07 -0.14 13.68
N VAL A 94 13.42 -1.24 13.31
CA VAL A 94 12.51 -1.25 12.15
C VAL A 94 11.08 -1.59 12.52
N ARG A 95 10.15 -1.22 11.66
CA ARG A 95 8.79 -1.76 11.62
C ARG A 95 8.44 -2.18 10.20
N PHE A 96 7.50 -3.09 10.06
CA PHE A 96 6.76 -3.27 8.81
C PHE A 96 6.08 -1.96 8.42
N ASN A 97 6.02 -1.75 7.11
CA ASN A 97 5.41 -0.61 6.47
C ASN A 97 4.43 -1.13 5.41
N ASP A 98 4.60 -0.80 4.13
CA ASP A 98 3.70 -1.29 3.09
C ASP A 98 3.88 -2.79 2.80
N GLY A 99 2.80 -3.43 2.35
CA GLY A 99 2.73 -4.86 2.11
C GLY A 99 1.53 -5.26 1.26
N LYS A 100 1.69 -6.31 0.47
CA LYS A 100 0.68 -6.79 -0.47
C LYS A 100 0.85 -8.29 -0.71
N CYS A 101 -0.26 -8.97 -1.00
CA CYS A 101 -0.19 -10.34 -1.51
C CYS A 101 0.41 -10.36 -2.91
N GLY A 102 1.36 -11.26 -3.15
CA GLY A 102 1.96 -11.47 -4.46
C GLY A 102 1.16 -12.45 -5.32
N PRO A 103 1.42 -12.51 -6.64
CA PRO A 103 0.82 -13.50 -7.55
C PRO A 103 1.17 -14.95 -7.19
N ASP A 104 2.18 -15.16 -6.36
CA ASP A 104 2.60 -16.45 -5.80
C ASP A 104 1.80 -16.88 -4.56
N GLY A 105 0.84 -16.05 -4.14
CA GLY A 105 0.04 -16.21 -2.93
C GLY A 105 0.83 -16.00 -1.64
N ASN A 106 2.05 -15.48 -1.70
CA ASN A 106 2.82 -15.15 -0.51
C ASN A 106 2.54 -13.70 -0.08
N PHE A 107 2.79 -13.37 1.18
CA PHE A 107 2.66 -11.99 1.66
C PHE A 107 4.00 -11.28 1.59
N TRP A 108 4.09 -10.25 0.76
CA TRP A 108 5.28 -9.43 0.59
C TRP A 108 5.14 -8.19 1.46
N VAL A 109 6.13 -7.89 2.29
CA VAL A 109 6.06 -6.79 3.24
C VAL A 109 7.41 -6.13 3.44
N GLY A 110 7.40 -4.81 3.29
CA GLY A 110 8.56 -3.96 3.50
C GLY A 110 8.75 -3.58 4.96
N THR A 111 9.99 -3.35 5.35
CA THR A 111 10.30 -2.63 6.59
C THR A 111 10.90 -1.26 6.30
N MET A 112 10.85 -0.40 7.32
CA MET A 112 11.50 0.90 7.32
C MET A 112 12.33 1.10 8.57
N ASP A 113 13.39 1.92 8.45
CA ASP A 113 14.07 2.52 9.58
C ASP A 113 13.12 3.46 10.35
N LEU A 114 12.97 3.27 11.65
CA LEU A 114 12.19 4.17 12.50
C LEU A 114 12.81 5.58 12.57
N GLY A 115 14.10 5.72 12.28
CA GLY A 115 14.79 7.00 12.12
C GLY A 115 14.66 7.61 10.72
N GLU A 116 14.04 6.89 9.77
CA GLU A 116 13.82 7.31 8.37
C GLU A 116 15.10 7.74 7.63
N LYS A 117 16.26 7.17 8.01
CA LYS A 117 17.56 7.65 7.54
C LYS A 117 18.48 6.54 7.05
N ASP A 118 18.60 5.46 7.83
CA ASP A 118 19.58 4.43 7.60
C ASP A 118 19.04 3.35 6.66
N GLU A 119 19.91 2.78 5.81
CA GLU A 119 19.55 1.71 4.85
C GLU A 119 19.42 0.33 5.53
N ILE A 120 18.63 0.26 6.60
CA ILE A 120 18.39 -0.96 7.37
C ILE A 120 17.02 -1.60 7.09
N GLY A 121 16.18 -0.93 6.29
CA GLY A 121 14.94 -1.47 5.75
C GLY A 121 15.19 -2.62 4.77
N LYS A 122 14.23 -3.54 4.70
CA LYS A 122 14.30 -4.75 3.86
C LYS A 122 12.92 -5.09 3.33
N LEU A 123 12.86 -5.78 2.20
CA LEU A 123 11.64 -6.42 1.73
C LEU A 123 11.68 -7.90 2.14
N TYR A 124 10.63 -8.33 2.81
CA TYR A 124 10.43 -9.71 3.20
C TYR A 124 9.30 -10.36 2.40
N VAL A 125 9.40 -11.68 2.25
CA VAL A 125 8.30 -12.54 1.79
C VAL A 125 7.98 -13.53 2.89
N PHE A 126 6.70 -13.61 3.24
CA PHE A 126 6.17 -14.61 4.15
C PHE A 126 5.52 -15.74 3.36
N ASN A 127 6.10 -16.94 3.48
CA ASN A 127 5.56 -18.18 2.91
C ASN A 127 5.39 -19.28 3.98
N GLY A 128 5.00 -18.88 5.19
CA GLY A 128 5.02 -19.69 6.41
C GLY A 128 6.22 -19.36 7.32
N ARG A 129 7.20 -18.65 6.77
CA ARG A 129 8.28 -17.96 7.49
C ARG A 129 8.74 -16.75 6.69
N PHE A 130 9.37 -15.79 7.34
CA PHE A 130 9.95 -14.63 6.67
C PHE A 130 11.28 -14.99 5.98
N LYS A 131 11.40 -14.59 4.72
CA LYS A 131 12.66 -14.58 3.95
C LYS A 131 12.92 -13.16 3.47
N VAL A 132 14.17 -12.70 3.52
CA VAL A 132 14.58 -11.42 2.93
C VAL A 132 14.77 -11.61 1.43
N ILE A 133 14.21 -10.72 0.61
CA ILE A 133 14.36 -10.73 -0.86
C ILE A 133 15.06 -9.47 -1.38
N VAL A 134 14.89 -8.32 -0.71
CA VAL A 134 15.62 -7.08 -1.00
C VAL A 134 16.15 -6.50 0.30
N ASP A 135 17.36 -5.97 0.28
CA ASP A 135 17.98 -5.28 1.41
C ASP A 135 18.34 -3.81 1.06
N LYS A 136 18.87 -3.09 2.04
CA LYS A 136 19.37 -1.71 1.90
C LYS A 136 18.31 -0.71 1.41
N LEU A 137 17.09 -0.86 1.93
CA LEU A 137 16.02 0.11 1.78
C LEU A 137 16.04 1.08 2.97
N ILE A 138 15.54 2.30 2.78
CA ILE A 138 15.34 3.22 3.91
C ILE A 138 13.89 3.13 4.38
N ILE A 139 12.94 3.36 3.47
CA ILE A 139 11.51 3.15 3.71
C ILE A 139 10.94 2.36 2.53
N SER A 140 10.75 1.05 2.74
CA SER A 140 10.05 0.21 1.79
C SER A 140 8.57 0.60 1.76
N ASN A 141 8.08 0.94 0.56
CA ASN A 141 6.72 1.45 0.36
C ASN A 141 6.05 0.77 -0.84
N GLY A 142 5.15 1.47 -1.52
CA GLY A 142 4.38 1.04 -2.69
C GLY A 142 4.98 -0.12 -3.47
N LEU A 143 4.25 -1.23 -3.53
CA LEU A 143 4.65 -2.42 -4.25
C LEU A 143 3.51 -3.03 -5.07
N ASP A 144 3.84 -3.56 -6.24
CA ASP A 144 2.89 -4.26 -7.11
C ASP A 144 3.61 -5.04 -8.22
N TRP A 145 2.86 -5.83 -8.98
CA TRP A 145 3.36 -6.63 -10.09
C TRP A 145 2.64 -6.30 -11.39
N PHE A 146 3.33 -6.40 -12.52
CA PHE A 146 2.69 -6.52 -13.83
C PHE A 146 3.41 -7.56 -14.65
N ARG A 147 2.69 -8.65 -15.00
CA ARG A 147 3.27 -9.82 -15.65
C ARG A 147 4.42 -10.39 -14.79
N ASP A 148 5.62 -10.48 -15.34
CA ASP A 148 6.85 -10.96 -14.69
C ASP A 148 7.69 -9.85 -14.05
N VAL A 149 7.16 -8.62 -13.94
CA VAL A 149 7.87 -7.48 -13.35
C VAL A 149 7.26 -7.10 -12.01
N PHE A 150 8.11 -7.00 -10.99
CA PHE A 150 7.81 -6.48 -9.66
C PHE A 150 8.32 -5.04 -9.55
N TYR A 151 7.52 -4.15 -8.97
CA TYR A 151 7.87 -2.76 -8.72
C TYR A 151 7.87 -2.48 -7.22
N LEU A 152 8.85 -1.68 -6.77
CA LEU A 152 9.05 -1.35 -5.36
C LEU A 152 9.48 0.10 -5.19
N VAL A 153 8.78 0.83 -4.32
CA VAL A 153 9.15 2.18 -3.89
C VAL A 153 10.15 2.12 -2.73
N ASP A 154 11.20 2.95 -2.82
CA ASP A 154 11.99 3.40 -1.66
C ASP A 154 11.84 4.92 -1.54
N SER A 155 11.02 5.37 -0.59
CA SER A 155 10.50 6.75 -0.57
C SER A 155 11.59 7.82 -0.44
N PRO A 156 12.55 7.73 0.51
CA PRO A 156 13.61 8.72 0.64
C PRO A 156 14.53 8.78 -0.58
N LYS A 157 14.64 7.68 -1.33
CA LYS A 157 15.39 7.64 -2.59
C LYS A 157 14.61 8.21 -3.78
N LYS A 158 13.35 8.60 -3.60
CA LYS A 158 12.45 9.15 -4.64
C LYS A 158 12.41 8.31 -5.92
N ARG A 159 12.38 6.99 -5.74
CA ARG A 159 12.52 6.01 -6.83
C ARG A 159 11.53 4.87 -6.70
N VAL A 160 11.04 4.44 -7.85
CA VAL A 160 10.44 3.11 -8.04
C VAL A 160 11.47 2.24 -8.76
N TYR A 161 11.86 1.15 -8.13
CA TYR A 161 12.71 0.12 -8.73
C TYR A 161 11.86 -0.92 -9.44
N ALA A 162 12.38 -1.49 -10.53
CA ALA A 162 11.78 -2.61 -11.21
C ALA A 162 12.69 -3.84 -11.14
N PHE A 163 12.06 -5.00 -10.99
CA PHE A 163 12.72 -6.30 -10.92
C PHE A 163 11.99 -7.32 -11.78
N ARG A 164 12.72 -8.11 -12.53
CA ARG A 164 12.20 -9.32 -13.15
C ARG A 164 12.09 -10.42 -12.10
N VAL A 165 10.92 -11.02 -11.96
CA VAL A 165 10.70 -12.15 -11.04
C VAL A 165 11.13 -13.46 -11.72
N LYS A 166 12.09 -14.17 -11.12
CA LYS A 166 12.57 -15.49 -11.57
C LYS A 166 12.45 -16.50 -10.43
N GLY A 167 11.26 -17.08 -10.26
CA GLY A 167 11.00 -17.96 -9.12
C GLY A 167 11.04 -17.17 -7.80
N GLU A 168 11.95 -17.54 -6.90
CA GLU A 168 12.18 -16.80 -5.63
C GLU A 168 13.22 -15.66 -5.77
N GLU A 169 13.81 -15.45 -6.95
CA GLU A 169 14.84 -14.43 -7.18
C GLU A 169 14.30 -13.20 -7.91
N LEU A 170 14.94 -12.04 -7.65
CA LEU A 170 14.68 -10.77 -8.33
C LEU A 170 15.92 -10.33 -9.10
N GLU A 171 15.79 -10.22 -10.43
CA GLU A 171 16.81 -9.60 -11.28
C GLU A 171 16.48 -8.12 -11.45
N SER A 172 17.40 -7.23 -11.06
CA SER A 172 17.19 -5.78 -11.19
C SER A 172 17.08 -5.35 -12.65
N LEU A 173 16.03 -4.59 -12.95
CA LEU A 173 15.84 -3.87 -14.22
C LEU A 173 16.17 -2.38 -14.08
N GLY A 174 16.73 -1.97 -12.94
CA GLY A 174 17.05 -0.59 -12.63
C GLY A 174 15.87 0.21 -12.08
N VAL A 175 15.91 1.51 -12.31
CA VAL A 175 14.89 2.47 -11.84
C VAL A 175 13.82 2.64 -12.91
N ALA A 176 12.58 2.31 -12.58
CA ALA A 176 11.44 2.49 -13.47
C ALA A 176 10.88 3.92 -13.44
N VAL A 177 10.91 4.58 -12.28
CA VAL A 177 10.43 5.96 -12.12
C VAL A 177 11.35 6.72 -11.16
N GLU A 178 11.71 7.95 -11.54
CA GLU A 178 12.34 8.92 -10.67
C GLU A 178 11.39 10.10 -10.44
N THR A 179 11.18 10.47 -9.18
CA THR A 179 10.21 11.53 -8.82
C THR A 179 10.90 12.77 -8.22
N TRP A 180 12.17 13.02 -8.54
CA TRP A 180 12.94 14.15 -8.00
C TRP A 180 12.29 15.50 -8.31
N ASP A 181 11.75 15.64 -9.51
CA ASP A 181 11.13 16.86 -10.02
C ASP A 181 9.66 17.04 -9.56
N TYR A 182 9.14 16.10 -8.77
CA TYR A 182 7.76 16.11 -8.28
C TYR A 182 7.71 16.38 -6.78
N PRO A 183 6.68 17.09 -6.29
CA PRO A 183 6.55 17.41 -4.88
C PRO A 183 6.35 16.13 -4.04
N GLY A 184 6.82 16.20 -2.80
CA GLY A 184 6.75 15.07 -1.87
C GLY A 184 7.73 13.93 -2.19
N VAL A 185 7.42 12.75 -1.67
CA VAL A 185 8.12 11.49 -1.93
C VAL A 185 7.11 10.43 -2.40
N PRO A 186 7.49 9.49 -3.28
CA PRO A 186 6.60 8.42 -3.70
C PRO A 186 6.30 7.53 -2.49
N ASP A 187 5.05 7.15 -2.31
CA ASP A 187 4.58 6.40 -1.15
C ASP A 187 3.91 5.09 -1.61
N GLY A 188 2.62 4.87 -1.34
CA GLY A 188 1.87 3.75 -1.87
C GLY A 188 1.69 3.79 -3.40
N MET A 189 1.55 2.60 -4.00
CA MET A 189 1.46 2.41 -5.45
C MET A 189 0.54 1.25 -5.84
N THR A 190 -0.15 1.39 -6.98
CA THR A 190 -0.86 0.31 -7.65
C THR A 190 -0.64 0.33 -9.16
N VAL A 191 -0.85 -0.80 -9.83
CA VAL A 191 -0.66 -0.92 -11.29
C VAL A 191 -1.98 -1.24 -11.98
N ASP A 192 -2.32 -0.42 -12.98
CA ASP A 192 -3.53 -0.61 -13.79
C ASP A 192 -3.42 -1.81 -14.76
N LEU A 193 -4.53 -2.14 -15.42
CA LEU A 193 -4.62 -3.26 -16.36
C LEU A 193 -3.71 -3.09 -17.58
N SER A 194 -3.30 -1.86 -17.90
CA SER A 194 -2.39 -1.53 -18.99
C SER A 194 -0.92 -1.57 -18.57
N GLY A 195 -0.62 -1.75 -17.28
CA GLY A 195 0.73 -1.80 -16.75
C GLY A 195 1.31 -0.45 -16.32
N ASN A 196 0.48 0.60 -16.22
CA ASN A 196 0.95 1.90 -15.73
C ASN A 196 0.94 1.96 -14.21
N LEU A 197 1.95 2.62 -13.65
CA LEU A 197 2.13 2.79 -12.21
C LEU A 197 1.38 4.04 -11.74
N TRP A 198 0.49 3.88 -10.77
CA TRP A 198 -0.19 4.97 -10.08
C TRP A 198 0.42 5.13 -8.70
N ILE A 199 0.94 6.32 -8.40
CA ILE A 199 1.79 6.56 -7.24
C ILE A 199 1.22 7.73 -6.43
N ALA A 200 1.00 7.51 -5.13
CA ALA A 200 0.70 8.57 -4.18
C ALA A 200 1.99 9.32 -3.79
N HIS A 201 1.89 10.63 -3.57
CA HIS A 201 3.03 11.45 -3.14
C HIS A 201 2.83 11.97 -1.71
N TYR A 202 3.52 11.37 -0.75
CA TYR A 202 3.54 11.81 0.64
C TYR A 202 4.11 13.23 0.73
N GLY A 203 3.32 14.13 1.29
CA GLY A 203 3.66 15.56 1.42
C GLY A 203 3.62 16.34 0.10
N GLY A 204 3.25 15.70 -1.01
CA GLY A 204 3.21 16.31 -2.35
C GLY A 204 1.83 16.78 -2.80
N GLY A 205 0.75 16.27 -2.19
CA GLY A 205 -0.63 16.61 -2.54
C GLY A 205 -1.05 16.19 -3.95
N ILE A 206 -0.40 15.17 -4.50
CA ILE A 206 -0.66 14.67 -5.84
C ILE A 206 -0.66 13.14 -5.91
N ILE A 207 -1.27 12.64 -6.96
CA ILE A 207 -1.09 11.28 -7.49
C ILE A 207 -0.53 11.42 -8.90
N THR A 208 0.41 10.57 -9.27
CA THR A 208 0.98 10.53 -10.62
C THR A 208 0.76 9.17 -11.28
N LYS A 209 0.52 9.15 -12.59
CA LYS A 209 0.42 7.95 -13.43
C LYS A 209 1.62 7.89 -14.37
N TRP A 210 2.32 6.77 -14.41
CA TRP A 210 3.54 6.59 -15.20
C TRP A 210 3.44 5.36 -16.09
N GLU A 211 3.87 5.50 -17.34
CA GLU A 211 4.39 4.34 -18.06
C GLU A 211 5.76 4.01 -17.44
N PRO A 212 6.03 2.75 -17.05
CA PRO A 212 7.34 2.38 -16.52
C PRO A 212 8.48 2.79 -17.46
N PHE A 213 9.58 3.31 -16.91
CA PHE A 213 10.77 3.79 -17.62
C PHE A 213 10.56 5.05 -18.47
N SER A 214 9.39 5.71 -18.37
CA SER A 214 9.19 7.02 -18.96
C SER A 214 9.91 8.12 -18.16
N ARG A 215 10.24 9.24 -18.81
CA ARG A 215 10.87 10.41 -18.16
C ARG A 215 9.90 11.33 -17.45
N LYS A 216 8.59 11.19 -17.67
CA LYS A 216 7.54 12.05 -17.15
C LYS A 216 6.22 11.28 -17.01
N PRO A 217 5.34 11.65 -16.07
CA PRO A 217 4.07 10.98 -15.90
C PRO A 217 3.18 11.27 -17.10
N ILE A 218 2.31 10.31 -17.40
CA ILE A 218 1.19 10.44 -18.33
C ILE A 218 0.16 11.41 -17.76
N LEU A 219 -0.02 11.39 -16.43
CA LEU A 219 -1.02 12.18 -15.74
C LEU A 219 -0.55 12.57 -14.34
N GLU A 220 -0.92 13.78 -13.93
CA GLU A 220 -0.85 14.26 -12.55
C GLU A 220 -2.26 14.64 -12.08
N VAL A 221 -2.65 14.15 -10.90
CA VAL A 221 -3.94 14.45 -10.27
C VAL A 221 -3.68 15.15 -8.95
N LYS A 222 -4.24 16.36 -8.79
CA LYS A 222 -4.15 17.11 -7.54
C LYS A 222 -5.13 16.57 -6.51
N MET A 223 -4.67 16.41 -5.28
CA MET A 223 -5.47 16.01 -4.13
C MET A 223 -5.77 17.22 -3.23
N PRO A 224 -6.93 17.25 -2.54
CA PRO A 224 -7.30 18.36 -1.65
C PRO A 224 -6.64 18.26 -0.26
N VAL A 225 -5.55 17.49 -0.15
CA VAL A 225 -4.74 17.26 1.05
C VAL A 225 -3.28 17.11 0.63
N LYS A 226 -2.35 17.56 1.47
CA LYS A 226 -0.92 17.53 1.21
C LYS A 226 -0.31 16.13 1.39
N ILE A 227 -0.77 15.37 2.38
CA ILE A 227 -0.21 14.05 2.67
C ILE A 227 -1.13 12.97 2.11
N VAL A 228 -0.87 12.59 0.86
CA VAL A 228 -1.47 11.45 0.15
C VAL A 228 -0.57 10.26 0.38
N THR A 229 -1.09 9.16 0.90
CA THR A 229 -0.27 8.06 1.40
C THR A 229 -0.29 6.86 0.49
N SER A 230 -1.47 6.36 0.11
CA SER A 230 -1.58 5.18 -0.75
C SER A 230 -2.89 5.16 -1.52
N LEU A 231 -3.00 4.20 -2.44
CA LEU A 231 -4.11 4.06 -3.36
C LEU A 231 -4.28 2.64 -3.89
N THR A 232 -5.53 2.25 -4.13
CA THR A 232 -5.89 1.00 -4.80
C THR A 232 -7.05 1.21 -5.75
N PHE A 233 -7.10 0.43 -6.82
CA PHE A 233 -8.31 0.29 -7.61
C PHE A 233 -9.37 -0.52 -6.86
N GLY A 234 -10.64 -0.25 -7.14
CA GLY A 234 -11.78 -0.97 -6.61
C GLY A 234 -13.10 -0.54 -7.25
N GLY A 235 -14.21 -0.86 -6.57
CA GLY A 235 -15.54 -0.80 -7.16
C GLY A 235 -15.82 -2.05 -8.00
N LYS A 236 -17.10 -2.25 -8.33
CA LYS A 236 -17.58 -3.44 -9.05
C LYS A 236 -16.84 -3.67 -10.38
N ASP A 237 -16.55 -2.59 -11.09
CA ASP A 237 -15.89 -2.64 -12.39
C ASP A 237 -14.41 -2.24 -12.33
N LEU A 238 -13.81 -2.17 -11.13
CA LEU A 238 -12.41 -1.80 -10.88
C LEU A 238 -11.97 -0.46 -11.53
N ASP A 239 -12.87 0.52 -11.63
CA ASP A 239 -12.66 1.85 -12.23
C ASP A 239 -12.73 3.00 -11.23
N LYS A 240 -12.73 2.67 -9.94
CA LYS A 240 -12.61 3.64 -8.86
C LYS A 240 -11.22 3.52 -8.25
N ILE A 241 -10.58 4.65 -7.99
CA ILE A 241 -9.33 4.71 -7.24
C ILE A 241 -9.66 5.22 -5.84
N PHE A 242 -9.47 4.36 -4.83
CA PHE A 242 -9.57 4.73 -3.43
C PHE A 242 -8.21 5.22 -2.94
N VAL A 243 -8.20 6.31 -2.17
CA VAL A 243 -6.97 7.00 -1.80
C VAL A 243 -6.98 7.34 -0.31
N THR A 244 -5.98 6.87 0.41
CA THR A 244 -5.76 7.19 1.82
C THR A 244 -4.92 8.46 1.98
N SER A 245 -5.04 9.09 3.14
CA SER A 245 -4.29 10.31 3.48
C SER A 245 -3.95 10.34 4.97
N SER A 246 -3.18 11.35 5.38
CA SER A 246 -2.77 11.54 6.78
C SER A 246 -3.19 12.91 7.31
N SER A 247 -3.59 12.96 8.57
CA SER A 247 -3.90 14.21 9.28
C SER A 247 -2.67 14.93 9.83
N ARG A 248 -1.46 14.38 9.66
CA ARG A 248 -0.19 14.95 10.18
C ARG A 248 0.10 16.39 9.70
N ALA A 249 -0.44 16.79 8.55
CA ALA A 249 -0.30 18.17 8.06
C ALA A 249 -1.23 19.18 8.76
N GLY A 250 -2.15 18.73 9.61
CA GLY A 250 -3.12 19.58 10.31
C GLY A 250 -4.23 20.14 9.41
N GLU A 251 -4.36 19.65 8.18
CA GLU A 251 -5.39 20.07 7.23
C GLU A 251 -6.77 19.53 7.62
N GLU A 252 -7.84 20.30 7.34
CA GLU A 252 -9.21 19.92 7.71
C GLU A 252 -9.66 18.57 7.12
N LEU A 253 -9.19 18.25 5.91
CA LEU A 253 -9.49 17.01 5.21
C LEU A 253 -8.38 15.95 5.36
N GLY A 254 -7.27 16.27 6.03
CA GLY A 254 -6.17 15.35 6.24
C GLY A 254 -6.62 14.13 7.04
N GLY A 255 -6.23 12.94 6.58
CA GLY A 255 -6.64 11.67 7.19
C GLY A 255 -7.98 11.15 6.70
N SER A 256 -8.65 11.83 5.77
CA SER A 256 -9.86 11.34 5.11
C SER A 256 -9.55 10.32 4.02
N LEU A 257 -10.56 9.53 3.66
CA LEU A 257 -10.52 8.59 2.53
C LEU A 257 -11.21 9.24 1.33
N PHE A 258 -10.55 9.21 0.18
CA PHE A 258 -11.05 9.78 -1.07
C PHE A 258 -11.34 8.69 -2.10
N VAL A 259 -12.18 9.03 -3.07
CA VAL A 259 -12.45 8.21 -4.25
C VAL A 259 -12.37 9.07 -5.51
N LEU A 260 -11.78 8.52 -6.56
CA LEU A 260 -11.75 9.09 -7.91
C LEU A 260 -12.39 8.10 -8.87
N GLU A 261 -13.09 8.63 -9.88
CA GLU A 261 -13.58 7.85 -11.04
C GLU A 261 -12.59 8.00 -12.19
N THR A 262 -12.30 6.92 -12.90
CA THR A 262 -11.38 6.90 -14.05
C THR A 262 -11.89 5.97 -15.15
N ASP A 263 -11.53 6.25 -16.40
CA ASP A 263 -11.82 5.36 -17.53
C ASP A 263 -10.84 4.16 -17.59
N GLU A 264 -9.81 4.18 -16.75
CA GLU A 264 -8.81 3.12 -16.64
C GLU A 264 -9.31 2.02 -15.70
N LYS A 265 -8.87 0.79 -15.95
CA LYS A 265 -9.27 -0.36 -15.15
C LYS A 265 -8.11 -0.84 -14.30
N GLY A 266 -8.39 -1.11 -13.03
CA GLY A 266 -7.49 -1.82 -12.14
C GLY A 266 -7.44 -3.32 -12.43
N ARG A 267 -6.84 -4.04 -11.49
CA ARG A 267 -6.79 -5.50 -11.48
C ARG A 267 -7.34 -5.99 -10.15
N GLU A 268 -7.90 -7.19 -10.15
CA GLU A 268 -8.24 -7.85 -8.90
C GLU A 268 -6.98 -8.01 -8.04
N PRO A 269 -7.07 -7.82 -6.72
CA PRO A 269 -5.94 -8.06 -5.83
C PRO A 269 -5.56 -9.53 -5.88
N HIS A 270 -4.27 -9.82 -5.73
CA HIS A 270 -3.86 -11.18 -5.44
C HIS A 270 -4.31 -11.59 -4.04
N LEU A 271 -4.64 -12.87 -3.88
CA LEU A 271 -4.96 -13.45 -2.59
C LEU A 271 -3.74 -14.18 -2.02
N CYS A 272 -3.47 -13.95 -0.75
CA CYS A 272 -2.50 -14.71 0.01
C CYS A 272 -3.05 -16.10 0.34
N LYS A 273 -2.15 -17.06 0.48
CA LYS A 273 -2.43 -18.37 1.09
C LYS A 273 -2.89 -18.18 2.52
N GLU A 274 -3.66 -19.14 3.03
CA GLU A 274 -4.02 -19.18 4.44
C GLU A 274 -2.98 -20.01 5.20
N TRP A 275 -2.30 -19.36 6.16
CA TRP A 275 -1.44 -20.04 7.12
C TRP A 275 -2.17 -20.18 8.46
N ILE A 276 -1.96 -21.31 9.14
CA ILE A 276 -2.60 -21.64 10.41
C ILE A 276 -1.61 -21.43 11.55
#